data_AF-A0A1I9GAH7-F1
#
_entry.id   AF-A0A1I9GAH7-F1
#
_cell.length_a   1.000
_cell.length_b   1.000
_cell.length_c   1.000
_cell.angle_alpha   90.00
_cell.angle_beta   90.00
_cell.angle_gamma   90.00
#
_symmetry.space_group_name_H-M   'P 1'
#
loop_
_entity.id
_entity.type
_entity.pdbx_description
1 polymer ?
#
loop_
_entity_poly.entity_id
_entity_poly.type
_entity_poly.pdbx_seq_one_letter_code
_entity_poly.pdbx_strand_id
1 'polypeptide(L)'
;ANANGVVLQSEIVGSVKMRVYLTGMPELRLGLNDKVLFESSGRGKNRSVELEDVKFHQCVRLSRFENDRTISFIPPDGEFELMSYRLMTVVKPLIWMEAVVERHTHSRAKSQFKRRSTANNVEIIIPVPSDADSPKFKTSIGTVKYTPEQNSFVWTIKSFPGGKEYLMRAHFNLPSVQCEDREGRPPMKVKFEIPYFTTSGIQ
;
A
#
# COMPACT_ATOMS: atom_id res chain seq x y z
N ALA A 1 -10.46 2.77 -6.26
CA ALA A 1 -11.65 2.16 -6.88
C ALA A 1 -12.64 3.26 -7.23
N ASN A 2 -13.48 3.08 -8.25
CA ASN A 2 -14.60 3.99 -8.48
C ASN A 2 -15.69 3.80 -7.40
N ALA A 3 -16.75 4.62 -7.45
CA ALA A 3 -17.87 4.53 -6.50
C ALA A 3 -18.60 3.16 -6.53
N ASN A 4 -18.45 2.38 -7.61
CA ASN A 4 -19.02 1.03 -7.75
C ASN A 4 -18.11 -0.07 -7.19
N GLY A 5 -16.98 0.29 -6.56
CA GLY A 5 -16.02 -0.68 -6.03
C GLY A 5 -15.19 -1.38 -7.11
N VAL A 6 -15.09 -0.83 -8.32
CA VAL A 6 -14.18 -1.37 -9.36
C VAL A 6 -12.81 -0.73 -9.22
N VAL A 7 -11.75 -1.55 -9.17
CA VAL A 7 -10.37 -1.07 -9.15
C VAL A 7 -10.06 -0.43 -10.51
N LEU A 8 -9.77 0.87 -10.51
CA LEU A 8 -9.44 1.62 -11.74
C LEU A 8 -7.96 1.50 -12.10
N GLN A 9 -7.09 1.58 -11.09
CA GLN A 9 -5.65 1.48 -11.23
C GLN A 9 -5.08 0.83 -9.96
N SER A 10 -4.14 -0.09 -10.15
CA SER A 10 -3.42 -0.77 -9.07
C SER A 10 -2.02 -1.10 -9.56
N GLU A 11 -1.03 -0.49 -8.94
CA GLU A 11 0.37 -0.75 -9.21
C GLU A 11 1.13 -0.95 -7.91
N ILE A 12 2.24 -1.69 -7.99
CA ILE A 12 3.17 -1.84 -6.88
C ILE A 12 4.43 -1.10 -7.26
N VAL A 13 4.76 -0.11 -6.44
CA VAL A 13 6.07 0.56 -6.46
C VAL A 13 6.86 0.01 -5.28
N GLY A 14 7.98 -0.63 -5.57
CA GLY A 14 8.89 -1.17 -4.57
C GLY A 14 10.24 -0.46 -4.61
N SER A 15 10.95 -0.53 -3.49
CA SER A 15 12.28 0.06 -3.32
C SER A 15 13.13 -0.90 -2.50
N VAL A 16 14.37 -1.10 -2.93
CA VAL A 16 15.38 -1.91 -2.23
C VAL A 16 16.38 -0.96 -1.62
N LYS A 17 16.29 -0.76 -0.31
CA LYS A 17 17.24 0.03 0.47
C LYS A 17 18.25 -0.88 1.14
N MET A 18 19.52 -0.53 1.05
CA MET A 18 20.62 -1.28 1.63
C MET A 18 21.29 -0.46 2.72
N ARG A 19 21.74 -1.15 3.77
CA ARG A 19 22.63 -0.61 4.80
C ARG A 19 23.91 -1.42 4.74
N VAL A 20 24.98 -0.83 4.25
CA VAL A 20 26.23 -1.52 3.93
C VAL A 20 27.30 -1.16 4.95
N TYR A 21 27.83 -2.21 5.57
CA TYR A 21 28.92 -2.16 6.55
C TYR A 21 29.98 -3.17 6.12
N LEU A 22 30.65 -2.87 5.01
CA LEU A 22 31.68 -3.72 4.42
C LEU A 22 33.01 -2.96 4.39
N THR A 23 34.10 -3.69 4.55
CA THR A 23 35.45 -3.13 4.47
C THR A 23 35.97 -3.17 3.02
N GLY A 24 36.63 -2.09 2.59
CA GLY A 24 37.21 -1.99 1.25
C GLY A 24 36.18 -1.62 0.17
N MET A 25 36.42 -2.04 -1.08
CA MET A 25 35.54 -1.77 -2.22
C MET A 25 35.08 -3.09 -2.87
N PRO A 26 34.21 -3.88 -2.21
CA PRO A 26 33.76 -5.15 -2.75
C PRO A 26 32.81 -4.96 -3.94
N GLU A 27 32.99 -5.75 -5.00
CA GLU A 27 31.98 -5.90 -6.06
C GLU A 27 30.91 -6.88 -5.58
N LEU A 28 29.67 -6.40 -5.43
CA LEU A 28 28.51 -7.17 -5.05
C LEU A 28 27.66 -7.54 -6.27
N ARG A 29 26.99 -8.69 -6.18
CA ARG A 29 26.00 -9.13 -7.16
C ARG A 29 24.70 -9.48 -6.46
N LEU A 30 23.59 -8.91 -6.93
CA LEU A 30 22.25 -9.22 -6.45
C LEU A 30 21.54 -10.11 -7.47
N GLY A 31 21.08 -11.27 -7.00
CA GLY A 31 20.17 -12.14 -7.75
C GLY A 31 18.74 -11.94 -7.27
N LEU A 32 17.81 -11.77 -8.20
CA LEU A 32 16.37 -11.69 -7.93
C LEU A 32 15.65 -12.80 -8.69
N ASN A 33 14.44 -13.15 -8.25
CA ASN A 33 13.54 -14.03 -8.99
C ASN A 33 12.88 -13.35 -10.22
N ASP A 34 13.66 -12.63 -11.04
CA ASP A 34 13.19 -11.98 -12.26
C ASP A 34 12.74 -13.01 -13.29
N LYS A 35 11.51 -12.83 -13.81
CA LYS A 35 10.92 -13.70 -14.83
C LYS A 35 11.80 -13.80 -16.08
N VAL A 36 12.39 -12.70 -16.53
CA VAL A 36 13.23 -12.68 -17.74
C VAL A 36 14.50 -13.52 -17.55
N LEU A 37 15.12 -13.40 -16.38
CA LEU A 37 16.27 -14.24 -15.99
C LEU A 37 15.89 -15.73 -15.96
N PHE A 38 14.76 -16.07 -15.36
CA PHE A 38 14.34 -17.46 -15.20
C PHE A 38 13.91 -18.12 -16.53
N GLU A 39 13.30 -17.36 -17.44
CA GLU A 39 12.95 -17.81 -18.79
C GLU A 39 14.20 -18.10 -19.63
N SER A 40 15.21 -17.21 -19.60
CA SER A 40 16.48 -17.42 -20.31
C SER A 40 17.27 -18.64 -19.80
N SER A 41 17.08 -18.99 -18.52
CA SER A 41 17.78 -20.12 -17.86
C SER A 41 17.02 -21.45 -17.91
N GLY A 42 15.86 -21.52 -18.58
CA GLY A 42 15.05 -22.75 -18.70
C GLY A 42 14.35 -23.21 -17.41
N ARG A 43 14.26 -22.37 -16.37
CA ARG A 43 13.68 -22.70 -15.05
C ARG A 43 12.25 -22.15 -14.90
N GLY A 44 11.39 -22.36 -15.89
CA GLY A 44 10.06 -21.71 -16.01
C GLY A 44 8.93 -22.23 -15.09
N LYS A 45 9.19 -22.81 -13.91
CA LYS A 45 8.13 -23.35 -13.03
C LYS A 45 7.98 -22.69 -11.67
N ASN A 46 8.91 -21.83 -11.26
CA ASN A 46 8.87 -21.21 -9.94
C ASN A 46 8.47 -19.73 -9.99
N ARG A 47 7.81 -19.30 -8.92
CA ARG A 47 7.25 -17.98 -8.60
C ARG A 47 8.19 -16.82 -8.97
N SER A 48 8.19 -16.41 -10.23
CA SER A 48 8.99 -15.30 -10.75
C SER A 48 8.20 -13.99 -10.77
N VAL A 49 8.91 -12.87 -10.75
CA VAL A 49 8.35 -11.52 -10.78
C VAL A 49 8.69 -10.85 -12.09
N GLU A 50 7.68 -10.28 -12.73
CA GLU A 50 7.82 -9.48 -13.93
C GLU A 50 7.96 -8.01 -13.51
N LEU A 51 9.16 -7.46 -13.69
CA LEU A 51 9.47 -6.07 -13.38
C LEU A 51 9.24 -5.23 -14.64
N GLU A 52 8.30 -4.29 -14.60
CA GLU A 52 8.01 -3.44 -15.78
C GLU A 52 9.04 -2.34 -15.96
N ASP A 53 9.30 -1.59 -14.88
CA ASP A 53 10.24 -0.49 -14.86
C ASP A 53 11.15 -0.66 -13.64
N VAL A 54 12.44 -0.48 -13.86
CA VAL A 54 13.46 -0.57 -12.82
C VAL A 54 14.42 0.59 -12.98
N LYS A 55 14.61 1.34 -11.90
CA LYS A 55 15.61 2.39 -11.81
C LYS A 55 16.67 1.95 -10.81
N PHE A 56 17.93 2.06 -11.21
CA PHE A 56 19.06 1.67 -10.40
C PHE A 56 19.82 2.89 -9.87
N HIS A 57 20.48 2.70 -8.74
CA HIS A 57 21.50 3.62 -8.27
C HIS A 57 22.68 3.68 -9.24
N GLN A 58 23.38 4.82 -9.28
CA GLN A 58 24.56 5.05 -10.14
C GLN A 58 25.71 4.05 -9.93
N CYS A 59 25.72 3.32 -8.80
CA CYS A 59 26.73 2.31 -8.52
C CYS A 59 26.53 0.99 -9.29
N VAL A 60 25.38 0.81 -9.94
CA VAL A 60 25.03 -0.40 -10.71
C VAL A 60 25.58 -0.33 -12.13
N ARG A 61 26.19 -1.42 -12.59
CA ARG A 61 26.69 -1.56 -13.96
C ARG A 61 25.54 -1.92 -14.90
N LEU A 62 24.87 -0.90 -15.46
CA LEU A 62 23.73 -1.07 -16.37
C LEU A 62 24.02 -1.99 -17.57
N SER A 63 25.24 -1.93 -18.12
CA SER A 63 25.67 -2.79 -19.23
C SER A 63 25.61 -4.28 -18.90
N ARG A 64 25.86 -4.70 -17.65
CA ARG A 64 25.70 -6.10 -17.24
C ARG A 64 24.22 -6.47 -17.21
N PHE A 65 23.40 -5.61 -16.60
CA PHE A 65 21.95 -5.84 -16.51
C PHE A 65 21.28 -5.92 -17.89
N GLU A 66 21.67 -5.11 -18.86
CA GLU A 66 21.12 -5.18 -20.21
C GLU A 66 21.48 -6.49 -20.94
N ASN A 67 22.68 -7.04 -20.69
CA ASN A 67 23.17 -8.23 -21.38
C ASN A 67 22.60 -9.53 -20.78
N ASP A 68 22.72 -9.70 -19.47
CA ASP A 68 22.42 -10.96 -18.79
C ASP A 68 21.52 -10.76 -17.57
N ARG A 69 20.93 -9.57 -17.40
CA ARG A 69 20.08 -9.19 -16.26
C ARG A 69 20.77 -9.33 -14.89
N THR A 70 22.11 -9.38 -14.85
CA THR A 70 22.87 -9.39 -13.60
C THR A 70 22.99 -8.00 -13.01
N ILE A 71 22.54 -7.83 -11.76
CA ILE A 71 22.73 -6.59 -10.99
C ILE A 71 24.10 -6.67 -10.29
N SER A 72 25.13 -6.08 -10.90
CA SER A 72 26.47 -5.93 -10.29
C SER A 72 26.76 -4.48 -9.91
N PHE A 73 27.30 -4.25 -8.71
CA PHE A 73 27.56 -2.92 -8.19
C PHE A 73 28.67 -2.90 -7.13
N ILE A 74 29.28 -1.73 -6.92
CA ILE A 74 30.15 -1.46 -5.77
C ILE A 74 29.36 -0.52 -4.84
N PRO A 75 28.86 -0.99 -3.68
CA PRO A 75 27.96 -0.19 -2.85
C PRO A 75 28.67 1.02 -2.23
N PRO A 76 27.99 2.17 -2.12
CA PRO A 76 28.40 3.23 -1.19
C PRO A 76 28.35 2.76 0.27
N ASP A 77 29.15 3.39 1.11
CA ASP A 77 29.12 3.15 2.55
C ASP A 77 27.84 3.72 3.18
N GLY A 78 27.28 2.98 4.14
CA GLY A 78 26.10 3.41 4.89
C GLY A 78 24.79 3.05 4.22
N GLU A 79 23.80 3.93 4.31
CA GLU A 79 22.43 3.68 3.86
C GLU A 79 22.15 4.34 2.51
N PHE A 80 21.70 3.55 1.54
CA PHE A 80 21.31 4.05 0.22
C PHE A 80 20.21 3.20 -0.41
N GLU A 81 19.52 3.75 -1.41
CA GLU A 81 18.56 3.04 -2.23
C GLU A 81 19.27 2.42 -3.44
N LEU A 82 19.32 1.09 -3.52
CA LEU A 82 19.97 0.37 -4.62
C LEU A 82 19.12 0.43 -5.89
N MET A 83 17.82 0.19 -5.76
CA MET A 83 16.90 0.19 -6.89
C MET A 83 15.47 0.49 -6.46
N SER A 84 14.72 1.12 -7.37
CA SER A 84 13.26 1.23 -7.30
C SER A 84 12.66 0.47 -8.47
N TYR A 85 11.58 -0.26 -8.26
CA TYR A 85 10.90 -1.01 -9.31
C TYR A 85 9.40 -0.76 -9.30
N ARG A 86 8.77 -0.92 -10.46
CA ARG A 86 7.32 -0.83 -10.64
C ARG A 86 6.84 -2.10 -11.34
N LEU A 87 5.71 -2.61 -10.91
CA LEU A 87 4.96 -3.64 -11.62
C LEU A 87 3.46 -3.34 -11.56
N MET A 88 2.76 -3.56 -12.67
CA MET A 88 1.31 -3.68 -12.63
C MET A 88 0.97 -5.11 -12.27
N THR A 89 0.27 -5.27 -11.15
CA THR A 89 -0.27 -6.58 -10.79
C THR A 89 -1.75 -6.45 -10.49
N VAL A 90 -2.53 -7.36 -11.05
CA VAL A 90 -3.97 -7.47 -10.81
C VAL A 90 -4.17 -8.27 -9.52
N VAL A 91 -3.67 -7.75 -8.40
CA VAL A 91 -3.97 -8.30 -7.07
C VAL A 91 -5.19 -7.60 -6.51
N LYS A 92 -6.02 -8.37 -5.80
CA LYS A 92 -7.06 -7.79 -4.96
C LYS A 92 -6.39 -6.90 -3.92
N PRO A 93 -6.93 -5.69 -3.63
CA PRO A 93 -6.37 -4.83 -2.60
C PRO A 93 -6.27 -5.55 -1.26
N LEU A 94 -5.13 -5.38 -0.58
CA LEU A 94 -4.83 -6.07 0.68
C LEU A 94 -5.84 -5.71 1.78
N ILE A 95 -6.23 -4.44 1.82
CA ILE A 95 -7.30 -3.94 2.67
C ILE A 95 -8.41 -3.42 1.74
N TRP A 96 -9.59 -4.03 1.83
CA TRP A 96 -10.77 -3.60 1.11
C TRP A 96 -11.67 -2.78 2.03
N MET A 97 -12.17 -1.66 1.53
CA MET A 97 -13.08 -0.81 2.31
C MET A 97 -14.35 -0.55 1.54
N GLU A 98 -15.46 -0.57 2.24
CA GLU A 98 -16.79 -0.38 1.69
C GLU A 98 -17.57 0.64 2.53
N ALA A 99 -17.30 1.92 2.30
CA ALA A 99 -18.14 2.94 2.92
C ALA A 99 -19.47 3.02 2.18
N VAL A 100 -20.52 2.62 2.87
CA VAL A 100 -21.87 3.02 2.51
C VAL A 100 -22.13 4.35 3.23
N VAL A 101 -22.52 5.37 2.47
CA VAL A 101 -22.87 6.70 2.98
C VAL A 101 -24.36 6.86 2.74
N GLU A 102 -25.14 6.37 3.69
CA GLU A 102 -26.56 6.67 3.73
C GLU A 102 -26.72 8.04 4.39
N ARG A 103 -27.57 8.90 3.84
CA ARG A 103 -28.01 10.12 4.56
C ARG A 103 -28.82 9.79 5.84
N HIS A 104 -28.86 8.52 6.25
CA HIS A 104 -29.06 7.95 7.59
C HIS A 104 -28.21 6.65 7.69
N THR A 105 -27.05 6.71 8.38
CA THR A 105 -25.76 6.02 8.09
C THR A 105 -25.53 4.54 8.51
N HIS A 106 -25.00 3.70 7.59
CA HIS A 106 -24.22 2.47 7.87
C HIS A 106 -22.99 2.36 6.96
N SER A 107 -21.81 1.97 7.45
CA SER A 107 -20.57 1.77 6.65
C SER A 107 -19.86 0.47 7.08
N ARG A 108 -19.20 -0.30 6.17
CA ARG A 108 -18.52 -1.59 6.47
C ARG A 108 -17.08 -1.63 5.94
N ALA A 109 -16.16 -2.34 6.59
CA ALA A 109 -14.80 -2.57 6.05
C ALA A 109 -14.44 -4.06 6.11
N LYS A 110 -13.69 -4.56 5.11
CA LYS A 110 -13.38 -5.99 4.96
C LYS A 110 -11.93 -6.19 4.56
N SER A 111 -11.12 -6.89 5.34
CA SER A 111 -9.76 -7.24 4.88
C SER A 111 -9.77 -8.47 3.97
N GLN A 112 -8.90 -8.48 2.96
CA GLN A 112 -8.72 -9.63 2.06
C GLN A 112 -7.23 -9.96 1.92
N PHE A 113 -6.68 -10.72 2.87
CA PHE A 113 -5.32 -11.25 2.76
C PHE A 113 -5.14 -12.60 3.46
N LYS A 114 -4.00 -13.27 3.20
CA LYS A 114 -3.71 -14.62 3.70
C LYS A 114 -3.68 -14.66 5.23
N ARG A 115 -4.28 -15.71 5.83
CA ARG A 115 -4.48 -15.91 7.28
C ARG A 115 -3.24 -15.82 8.18
N ARG A 116 -2.02 -15.77 7.63
CA ARG A 116 -0.76 -15.73 8.40
C ARG A 116 -0.12 -14.34 8.52
N SER A 117 -0.61 -13.33 7.82
CA SER A 117 -0.07 -11.97 7.90
C SER A 117 -0.95 -11.10 8.81
N THR A 118 -0.37 -10.04 9.37
CA THR A 118 -1.09 -9.04 10.18
C THR A 118 -0.63 -7.66 9.74
N ALA A 119 -1.57 -6.78 9.42
CA ALA A 119 -1.28 -5.38 9.16
C ALA A 119 -1.24 -4.61 10.48
N ASN A 120 -0.19 -3.82 10.66
CA ASN A 120 0.04 -2.98 11.82
C ASN A 120 -0.35 -1.54 11.50
N ASN A 121 -0.80 -0.83 12.55
CA ASN A 121 -1.07 0.60 12.53
C ASN A 121 -1.92 1.03 11.32
N VAL A 122 -3.03 0.33 11.10
CA VAL A 122 -3.94 0.65 10.00
C VAL A 122 -4.69 1.93 10.35
N GLU A 123 -4.52 2.96 9.54
CA GLU A 123 -5.25 4.23 9.63
C GLU A 123 -6.18 4.38 8.43
N ILE A 124 -7.48 4.43 8.71
CA ILE A 124 -8.53 4.60 7.73
C ILE A 124 -9.02 6.03 7.81
N ILE A 125 -8.77 6.81 6.76
CA ILE A 125 -9.13 8.23 6.67
C ILE A 125 -10.37 8.34 5.79
N ILE A 126 -11.48 8.71 6.41
CA ILE A 126 -12.78 8.85 5.75
C ILE A 126 -13.16 10.33 5.77
N PRO A 127 -13.31 10.96 4.59
CA PRO A 127 -13.74 12.34 4.52
C PRO A 127 -15.22 12.47 4.90
N VAL A 128 -15.54 13.59 5.51
CA VAL A 128 -16.89 13.98 5.91
C VAL A 128 -17.17 15.41 5.46
N PRO A 129 -18.44 15.80 5.32
CA PRO A 129 -18.80 17.19 5.01
C PRO A 129 -18.18 18.19 6.02
N SER A 130 -17.82 19.38 5.56
CA SER A 130 -17.25 20.42 6.45
C SER A 130 -18.26 20.95 7.48
N ASP A 131 -19.54 20.83 7.18
CA ASP A 131 -20.67 21.21 8.03
C ASP A 131 -21.08 20.09 9.00
N ALA A 132 -20.36 18.96 9.02
CA ALA A 132 -20.63 17.85 9.93
C ALA A 132 -20.30 18.23 11.38
N ASP A 133 -21.31 18.17 12.25
CA ASP A 133 -21.20 18.44 13.68
C ASP A 133 -21.55 17.20 14.52
N SER A 134 -21.20 17.23 15.80
CA SER A 134 -21.60 16.25 16.82
C SER A 134 -21.30 14.79 16.44
N PRO A 135 -20.03 14.43 16.15
CA PRO A 135 -19.66 13.11 15.71
C PRO A 135 -19.90 12.05 16.80
N LYS A 136 -20.60 10.97 16.44
CA LYS A 136 -20.79 9.78 17.29
C LYS A 136 -20.24 8.55 16.59
N PHE A 137 -19.22 7.94 17.18
CA PHE A 137 -18.58 6.75 16.64
C PHE A 137 -18.95 5.51 17.45
N LYS A 138 -19.26 4.42 16.74
CA LYS A 138 -19.41 3.07 17.29
C LYS A 138 -18.50 2.14 16.50
N THR A 139 -17.46 1.63 17.14
CA THR A 139 -16.53 0.68 16.52
C THR A 139 -16.43 -0.59 17.36
N SER A 140 -16.25 -1.74 16.71
CA SER A 140 -15.95 -2.98 17.41
C SER A 140 -14.49 -3.05 17.86
N ILE A 141 -13.56 -2.50 17.07
CA ILE A 141 -12.11 -2.56 17.29
C ILE A 141 -11.45 -1.24 16.87
N GLY A 142 -10.40 -0.83 17.60
CA GLY A 142 -9.65 0.38 17.30
C GLY A 142 -10.28 1.64 17.89
N THR A 143 -9.71 2.79 17.55
CA THR A 143 -10.11 4.11 18.05
C THR A 143 -10.43 5.04 16.90
N VAL A 144 -11.43 5.91 17.05
CA VAL A 144 -11.80 6.88 16.02
C VAL A 144 -11.55 8.29 16.55
N LYS A 145 -10.87 9.12 15.74
CA LYS A 145 -10.63 10.53 16.04
C LYS A 145 -11.21 11.38 14.92
N TYR A 146 -12.04 12.35 15.28
CA TYR A 146 -12.52 13.36 14.33
C TYR A 146 -11.48 14.48 14.18
N THR A 147 -11.18 14.85 12.94
CA THR A 147 -10.20 15.90 12.58
C THR A 147 -10.90 16.93 11.68
N PRO A 148 -11.58 17.93 12.26
CA PRO A 148 -12.33 18.93 11.49
C PRO A 148 -11.42 19.75 10.55
N GLU A 149 -10.17 19.99 10.93
CA GLU A 149 -9.17 20.68 10.11
C GLU A 149 -8.92 20.02 8.74
N GLN A 150 -9.20 18.72 8.63
CA GLN A 150 -9.01 17.93 7.41
C GLN A 150 -10.35 17.45 6.82
N ASN A 151 -11.49 17.96 7.32
CA ASN A 151 -12.84 17.50 6.96
C ASN A 151 -12.93 15.96 6.92
N SER A 152 -12.36 15.29 7.92
CA SER A 152 -12.27 13.83 7.94
C SER A 152 -12.21 13.28 9.37
N PHE A 153 -12.55 12.00 9.52
CA PHE A 153 -12.22 11.25 10.72
C PHE A 153 -11.26 10.12 10.38
N VAL A 154 -10.42 9.79 11.36
CA VAL A 154 -9.39 8.76 11.26
C VAL A 154 -9.76 7.62 12.19
N TRP A 155 -9.96 6.44 11.62
CA TRP A 155 -10.15 5.20 12.37
C TRP A 155 -8.83 4.43 12.40
N THR A 156 -8.26 4.29 13.60
CA THR A 156 -6.97 3.66 13.85
C THR A 156 -7.15 2.28 14.45
N ILE A 157 -6.56 1.27 13.82
CA ILE A 157 -6.56 -0.13 14.25
C ILE A 157 -5.10 -0.57 14.42
N LYS A 158 -4.68 -0.80 15.67
CA LYS A 158 -3.28 -1.16 15.98
C LYS A 158 -2.84 -2.45 15.30
N SER A 159 -3.71 -3.46 15.28
CA SER A 159 -3.45 -4.77 14.70
C SER A 159 -4.67 -5.25 13.94
N PHE A 160 -4.48 -5.50 12.65
CA PHE A 160 -5.50 -6.01 11.75
C PHE A 160 -5.01 -7.34 11.17
N PRO A 161 -5.45 -8.49 11.71
CA PRO A 161 -5.08 -9.81 11.19
C PRO A 161 -5.75 -10.15 9.86
N GLY A 162 -5.09 -10.96 9.05
CA GLY A 162 -5.58 -11.37 7.73
C GLY A 162 -6.87 -12.17 7.76
N GLY A 163 -7.81 -11.78 6.89
CA GLY A 163 -9.10 -12.45 6.74
C GLY A 163 -10.10 -12.11 7.84
N LYS A 164 -9.84 -11.06 8.63
CA LYS A 164 -10.81 -10.48 9.58
C LYS A 164 -11.62 -9.36 8.92
N GLU A 165 -12.81 -9.15 9.43
CA GLU A 165 -13.69 -8.05 9.02
C GLU A 165 -14.02 -7.22 10.25
N TYR A 166 -13.90 -5.91 10.13
CA TYR A 166 -14.16 -4.98 11.23
C TYR A 166 -15.15 -3.92 10.79
N LEU A 167 -15.99 -3.51 11.72
CA LEU A 167 -17.10 -2.61 11.46
C LEU A 167 -16.95 -1.35 12.31
N MET A 168 -17.10 -0.21 11.66
CA MET A 168 -17.17 1.09 12.32
C MET A 168 -18.36 1.85 11.74
N ARG A 169 -19.20 2.39 12.63
CA ARG A 169 -20.34 3.26 12.30
C ARG A 169 -20.05 4.65 12.84
N ALA A 170 -20.27 5.64 11.99
CA ALA A 170 -20.19 7.04 12.36
C ALA A 170 -21.55 7.71 12.10
N HIS A 171 -21.98 8.54 13.05
CA HIS A 171 -23.14 9.40 12.89
C HIS A 171 -22.68 10.84 13.05
N PHE A 172 -23.08 11.67 12.11
CA PHE A 172 -22.84 13.11 12.11
C PHE A 172 -24.18 13.81 12.00
N ASN A 173 -24.31 14.92 12.70
CA ASN A 173 -25.41 15.86 12.49
C ASN A 173 -24.99 16.84 11.41
N LEU A 174 -25.91 17.15 10.51
CA LEU A 174 -25.72 18.20 9.52
C LEU A 174 -26.67 19.35 9.85
N PRO A 175 -26.26 20.61 9.66
CA PRO A 175 -27.14 21.75 9.83
C PRO A 175 -28.34 21.67 8.87
N SER A 176 -29.47 22.23 9.30
CA SER A 176 -30.71 22.25 8.51
C SER A 176 -30.62 23.16 7.29
N VAL A 177 -29.64 24.07 7.25
CA VAL A 177 -29.38 24.99 6.14
C VAL A 177 -28.32 24.35 5.25
N GLN A 178 -28.66 24.11 3.99
CA GLN A 178 -27.73 23.53 3.02
C GLN A 178 -26.69 24.58 2.61
N CYS A 179 -25.41 24.21 2.62
CA CYS A 179 -24.37 25.01 2.00
C CYS A 179 -24.54 24.96 0.47
N GLU A 180 -24.56 26.11 -0.20
CA GLU A 180 -24.76 26.19 -1.67
C GLU A 180 -23.55 25.69 -2.45
N ASP A 181 -22.37 25.66 -1.81
CA ASP A 181 -21.14 25.17 -2.41
C ASP A 181 -21.11 23.64 -2.48
N ARG A 182 -20.99 23.11 -3.70
CA ARG A 182 -20.76 21.68 -3.92
C ARG A 182 -19.35 21.31 -3.48
N GLU A 183 -19.22 20.84 -2.25
CA GLU A 183 -17.97 20.24 -1.80
C GLU A 183 -17.63 19.01 -2.66
N GLY A 184 -16.37 18.94 -3.09
CA GLY A 184 -15.84 17.75 -3.73
C GLY A 184 -15.99 16.53 -2.82
N ARG A 185 -16.14 15.35 -3.40
CA ARG A 185 -16.12 14.08 -2.65
C ARG A 185 -14.72 13.49 -2.71
N PRO A 186 -13.79 13.87 -1.81
CA PRO A 186 -12.46 13.28 -1.82
C PRO A 186 -12.54 11.77 -1.59
N PRO A 187 -11.60 10.98 -2.16
CA PRO A 187 -11.58 9.54 -1.96
C PRO A 187 -11.15 9.19 -0.54
N MET A 188 -11.63 8.06 -0.03
CA MET A 188 -11.12 7.48 1.21
C MET A 188 -9.65 7.05 1.04
N LYS A 189 -8.86 7.21 2.09
CA LYS A 189 -7.45 6.82 2.11
C LYS A 189 -7.21 5.82 3.23
N VAL A 190 -6.31 4.86 2.99
CA VAL A 190 -5.88 3.90 4.00
C VAL A 190 -4.37 3.89 4.05
N LYS A 191 -3.83 4.03 5.25
CA LYS A 191 -2.41 3.78 5.53
C LYS A 191 -2.31 2.50 6.33
N PHE A 192 -1.37 1.65 5.99
CA PHE A 192 -1.14 0.39 6.69
C PHE A 192 0.29 -0.07 6.46
N GLU A 193 0.79 -0.89 7.37
CA GLU A 193 2.11 -1.51 7.25
C GLU A 193 1.98 -3.02 7.46
N ILE A 194 2.53 -3.84 6.56
CA ILE A 194 2.53 -5.30 6.72
C ILE A 194 3.99 -5.78 6.71
N PRO A 195 4.59 -6.04 7.89
CA PRO A 195 5.97 -6.48 7.94
C PRO A 195 6.11 -7.90 7.40
N TYR A 196 7.30 -8.21 6.88
CA TYR A 196 7.65 -9.54 6.34
C TYR A 196 6.71 -10.06 5.24
N PHE A 197 6.11 -9.14 4.47
CA PHE A 197 5.17 -9.48 3.41
C PHE A 197 5.48 -8.71 2.13
N THR A 198 5.63 -9.44 1.02
CA THR A 198 5.85 -8.88 -0.31
C THR A 198 4.69 -9.24 -1.22
N THR A 199 3.87 -8.25 -1.58
CA THR A 199 2.75 -8.44 -2.52
C THR A 199 3.23 -8.80 -3.92
N SER A 200 4.36 -8.23 -4.34
CA SER A 200 4.99 -8.52 -5.64
C SER A 200 5.51 -9.95 -5.73
N GLY A 201 5.79 -10.60 -4.61
CA GLY A 201 6.45 -11.91 -4.57
C GLY A 201 7.94 -11.88 -4.91
N ILE A 202 8.57 -10.70 -4.87
CA ILE A 202 10.02 -10.54 -5.08
C ILE A 202 10.81 -11.27 -3.98
N GLN A 203 11.91 -11.91 -4.36
CA GLN A 203 12.79 -12.70 -3.48
C GLN A 203 14.25 -12.48 -3.84
#